data_AF-A0A3B4ENQ0-F1
#
_entry.id   AF-A0A3B4ENQ0-F1
#
_cell.length_a   1.000
_cell.length_b   1.000
_cell.length_c   1.000
_cell.angle_alpha   90.00
_cell.angle_beta   90.00
_cell.angle_gamma   90.00
#
_symmetry.space_group_name_H-M   'P 1'
#
loop_
_entity.id
_entity.type
_entity.pdbx_description
1 polymer ?
#
loop_
_entity_poly.entity_id
_entity_poly.type
_entity_poly.pdbx_seq_one_letter_code
_entity_poly.pdbx_strand_id
1 'polypeptide(L)'
;MDLCCVKVMLLFALCAQEMRKFLALPIDEKTTHAARVTAKLKNELVGEVEDEAEEEKKGGNEKMTNLKPIKSRTVPPKQTSGGRMKQGKWKRSRKFKIYLSVMAKRSEILRMDEAIAKEEKLLKHLERSIERDNVRFEEFLRENEKKSVEARTLWFPSKIQFLCCVDFNVVFLLHSELASFEEILVDYKSYKDLLFKLSPPEWQEAQRSKVMSCKGTKEDQNRELKDTDEPELYFTDPQQLLDLMTELTEQNLSLIQNSTRVEETLEQLQQSLKTTKKNHFRALITLRVLLFSGYSSCPLFSLLLSFCQDVLLDALSEKVAEVHRSCMDDRMTKLNTLEKLTNIEKRLSLLLQSLESIPEEKLELMKKIKDSERRTREREDKLREQREKQKERMRRYSERSLADSKKIVGLFSLTLFSSLVFLTYNF
;
A
#
# COMPACT_ATOMS: atom_id res chain seq x y z
N MET A 1 41.37 5.46 19.81
CA MET A 1 40.24 6.13 20.49
C MET A 1 40.76 7.43 21.08
N ASP A 2 40.23 8.57 20.65
CA ASP A 2 40.64 9.87 21.18
C ASP A 2 40.43 9.94 22.70
N LEU A 3 41.39 10.52 23.41
CA LEU A 3 41.33 10.77 24.87
C LEU A 3 40.05 11.52 25.27
N CYS A 4 39.49 12.30 24.34
CA CYS A 4 38.23 13.02 24.50
C CYS A 4 37.01 12.08 24.55
N CYS A 5 36.96 11.05 23.68
CA CYS A 5 35.88 10.05 23.69
C CYS A 5 35.89 9.21 24.97
N VAL A 6 37.07 8.88 25.48
CA VAL A 6 37.22 8.15 26.76
C VAL A 6 36.75 9.03 27.92
N LYS A 7 37.06 10.34 27.91
CA LYS A 7 36.58 11.31 28.92
C LYS A 7 35.06 11.46 28.94
N VAL A 8 34.43 11.55 27.76
CA VAL A 8 32.96 11.67 27.65
C VAL A 8 32.28 10.38 28.11
N MET A 9 32.79 9.21 27.72
CA MET A 9 32.28 7.91 28.19
C MET A 9 32.42 7.78 29.72
N LEU A 10 33.55 8.21 30.30
CA LEU A 10 33.73 8.23 31.76
C LEU A 10 32.80 9.21 32.47
N LEU A 11 32.54 10.39 31.90
CA LEU A 11 31.58 11.36 32.43
C LEU A 11 30.15 10.82 32.39
N PHE A 12 29.75 10.16 31.31
CA PHE A 12 28.44 9.50 31.22
C PHE A 12 28.32 8.33 32.19
N ALA A 13 29.37 7.53 32.34
CA ALA A 13 29.38 6.43 33.30
C ALA A 13 29.31 6.93 34.76
N LEU A 14 30.06 7.99 35.10
CA LEU A 14 30.02 8.63 36.41
C LEU A 14 28.65 9.28 36.68
N CYS A 15 28.08 9.98 35.69
CA CYS A 15 26.76 10.59 35.81
C CYS A 15 25.66 9.52 36.00
N ALA A 16 25.71 8.44 35.22
CA ALA A 16 24.78 7.32 35.36
C ALA A 16 24.93 6.60 36.70
N GLN A 17 26.15 6.48 37.22
CA GLN A 17 26.41 5.90 38.55
C GLN A 17 25.88 6.80 39.66
N GLU A 18 26.06 8.12 39.54
CA GLU A 18 25.58 9.10 40.53
C GLU A 18 24.05 9.21 40.54
N MET A 19 23.42 9.16 39.36
CA MET A 19 21.96 9.10 39.23
C MET A 19 21.37 7.83 39.86
N ARG A 20 22.03 6.67 39.73
CA ARG A 20 21.58 5.43 40.37
C ARG A 20 21.67 5.52 41.90
N LYS A 21 22.72 6.14 42.45
CA LYS A 21 22.83 6.40 43.89
C LYS A 21 21.72 7.35 44.37
N PHE A 22 21.43 8.41 43.62
CA PHE A 22 20.34 9.35 43.94
C PHE A 22 18.96 8.70 43.91
N LEU A 23 18.68 7.82 42.94
CA LEU A 23 17.42 7.10 42.84
C LEU A 23 17.21 6.07 43.97
N ALA A 24 18.28 5.56 44.57
CA ALA A 24 18.23 4.60 45.68
C ALA A 24 17.90 5.23 47.05
N LEU A 25 17.87 6.56 47.17
CA LEU A 25 17.59 7.23 48.45
C LEU A 25 16.09 7.34 48.77
N PRO A 26 15.71 7.36 50.07
CA PRO A 26 14.37 7.71 50.54
C PRO A 26 13.88 9.08 50.02
N ILE A 27 12.56 9.25 49.92
CA ILE A 27 11.93 10.40 49.22
C ILE A 27 12.21 11.74 49.92
N ASP A 28 12.29 11.75 51.25
CA ASP A 28 12.61 12.91 52.08
C ASP A 28 14.09 13.37 51.95
N GLU A 29 14.99 12.44 51.66
CA GLU A 29 16.39 12.75 51.38
C GLU A 29 16.60 13.30 49.96
N LYS A 30 15.77 12.88 48.99
CA LYS A 30 15.79 13.38 47.61
C LYS A 30 15.40 14.86 47.51
N THR A 31 14.39 15.29 48.27
CA THR A 31 13.97 16.70 48.31
C THR A 31 15.06 17.58 48.96
N THR A 32 15.73 17.06 50.00
CA THR A 32 16.84 17.73 50.69
C THR A 32 18.12 17.78 49.84
N HIS A 33 18.40 16.73 49.05
CA HIS A 33 19.52 16.71 48.11
C HIS A 33 19.27 17.62 46.92
N ALA A 34 18.05 17.67 46.38
CA ALA A 34 17.67 18.65 45.36
C ALA A 34 17.87 20.09 45.87
N ALA A 35 17.38 20.41 47.07
CA ALA A 35 17.60 21.71 47.70
C ALA A 35 19.08 22.05 47.90
N ARG A 36 19.92 21.07 48.28
CA ARG A 36 21.39 21.25 48.41
C ARG A 36 22.08 21.47 47.06
N VAL A 37 21.70 20.74 46.01
CA VAL A 37 22.25 20.91 44.66
C VAL A 37 21.85 22.27 44.08
N THR A 38 20.59 22.68 44.26
CA THR A 38 20.11 24.01 43.87
C THR A 38 20.82 25.12 44.66
N ALA A 39 21.09 24.93 45.96
CA ALA A 39 21.87 25.88 46.76
C ALA A 39 23.35 25.92 46.34
N LYS A 40 23.94 24.80 45.96
CA LYS A 40 25.31 24.74 45.43
C LYS A 40 25.42 25.44 44.08
N LEU A 41 24.51 25.14 43.14
CA LEU A 41 24.41 25.83 41.85
C LEU A 41 24.13 27.33 42.02
N LYS A 42 23.30 27.71 42.99
CA LYS A 42 23.06 29.12 43.33
C LYS A 42 24.31 29.80 43.86
N ASN A 43 25.08 29.14 44.73
CA ASN A 43 26.34 29.70 45.24
C ASN A 43 27.44 29.75 44.17
N GLU A 44 27.42 28.83 43.21
CA GLU A 44 28.36 28.76 42.08
C GLU A 44 28.01 29.78 40.98
N LEU A 45 26.72 30.13 40.82
CA LEU A 45 26.27 31.26 39.98
C LEU A 45 26.41 32.64 40.66
N VAL A 46 26.54 32.70 42.00
CA VAL A 46 26.70 33.96 42.76
C VAL A 46 28.17 34.46 42.77
N GLY A 47 29.11 33.71 42.17
CA GLY A 47 30.50 34.14 42.01
C GLY A 47 30.73 35.21 40.92
N GLU A 48 29.75 35.49 40.07
CA GLU A 48 29.83 36.55 39.06
C GLU A 48 28.52 37.32 39.00
N VAL A 49 28.65 38.66 39.08
CA VAL A 49 27.61 39.70 39.04
C VAL A 49 27.00 40.07 40.41
N GLU A 50 27.80 40.83 41.17
CA GLU A 50 27.27 42.00 41.89
C GLU A 50 26.81 43.05 40.87
N ASP A 51 25.83 43.88 41.27
CA ASP A 51 25.24 45.02 40.58
C ASP A 51 24.08 44.75 39.60
N GLU A 52 22.85 44.57 40.13
CA GLU A 52 21.86 45.65 40.26
C GLU A 52 20.48 45.12 40.71
N ALA A 53 19.77 45.98 41.47
CA ALA A 53 18.40 45.88 41.99
C ALA A 53 18.18 45.13 43.32
N GLU A 54 18.53 45.83 44.41
CA GLU A 54 17.67 45.87 45.59
C GLU A 54 16.28 46.41 45.22
N GLU A 55 15.20 45.70 45.55
CA GLU A 55 14.07 46.31 46.27
C GLU A 55 13.18 45.26 46.96
N GLU A 56 12.85 45.58 48.20
CA GLU A 56 11.82 45.00 49.08
C GLU A 56 12.01 43.60 49.68
N LYS A 57 12.82 43.56 50.75
CA LYS A 57 12.42 42.85 51.98
C LYS A 57 11.30 43.62 52.69
N LYS A 58 10.14 42.99 52.93
CA LYS A 58 9.38 43.19 54.17
C LYS A 58 8.32 42.11 54.43
N GLY A 59 8.40 41.53 55.63
CA GLY A 59 7.30 40.88 56.36
C GLY A 59 7.09 39.40 56.02
N GLY A 60 7.02 38.47 56.95
CA GLY A 60 7.00 38.54 58.40
C GLY A 60 6.95 37.12 58.93
N ASN A 61 7.78 36.85 59.93
CA ASN A 61 7.74 35.67 60.77
C ASN A 61 6.59 35.85 61.78
N GLU A 62 5.62 34.94 61.86
CA GLU A 62 4.76 34.77 63.04
C GLU A 62 4.05 33.41 62.97
N LYS A 63 4.57 32.41 63.69
CA LYS A 63 4.11 31.97 65.02
C LYS A 63 2.60 31.75 65.11
N MET A 64 2.26 30.47 65.14
CA MET A 64 1.09 29.87 65.76
C MET A 64 0.78 30.53 67.12
N THR A 65 -0.29 31.31 67.20
CA THR A 65 -0.86 31.72 68.50
C THR A 65 -2.38 31.59 68.49
N ASN A 66 -2.85 31.04 69.60
CA ASN A 66 -4.19 30.56 69.88
C ASN A 66 -5.29 31.61 69.67
N LEU A 67 -6.36 31.20 69.01
CA LEU A 67 -7.65 31.89 68.96
C LEU A 67 -8.21 32.11 70.37
N LYS A 68 -8.31 33.37 70.80
CA LYS A 68 -9.22 33.80 71.88
C LYS A 68 -10.50 34.37 71.25
N PRO A 69 -11.69 34.13 71.84
CA PRO A 69 -12.96 34.51 71.23
C PRO A 69 -13.22 36.01 71.36
N ILE A 70 -13.48 36.69 70.24
CA ILE A 70 -13.92 38.08 70.21
C ILE A 70 -15.41 38.13 70.60
N LYS A 71 -15.71 38.65 71.80
CA LYS A 71 -17.06 39.07 72.20
C LYS A 71 -17.44 40.32 71.41
N SER A 72 -18.33 40.20 70.43
CA SER A 72 -18.93 41.36 69.77
C SER A 72 -20.00 42.00 70.66
N ARG A 73 -19.76 43.26 71.06
CA ARG A 73 -20.69 44.13 71.78
C ARG A 73 -21.62 44.80 70.78
N THR A 74 -22.86 44.32 70.66
CA THR A 74 -23.90 45.00 69.87
C THR A 74 -24.44 46.20 70.64
N VAL A 75 -24.23 47.42 70.13
CA VAL A 75 -24.84 48.66 70.61
C VAL A 75 -26.19 48.85 69.89
N PRO A 76 -27.31 49.14 70.57
CA PRO A 76 -28.59 49.39 69.91
C PRO A 76 -28.70 50.83 69.39
N PRO A 77 -29.58 51.12 68.40
CA PRO A 77 -29.68 52.43 67.78
C PRO A 77 -30.36 53.46 68.70
N LYS A 78 -29.92 54.71 68.53
CA LYS A 78 -30.30 55.92 69.25
C LYS A 78 -31.79 56.25 69.07
N GLN A 79 -32.42 56.66 70.18
CA GLN A 79 -33.83 57.01 70.30
C GLN A 79 -34.19 58.23 69.45
N THR A 80 -35.32 58.14 68.72
CA THR A 80 -36.20 59.27 68.47
C THR A 80 -37.49 59.08 69.25
N SER A 81 -38.02 60.22 69.67
CA SER A 81 -39.11 60.48 70.61
C SER A 81 -40.45 59.80 70.30
N GLY A 82 -41.15 59.40 71.37
CA GLY A 82 -42.61 59.24 71.37
C GLY A 82 -43.11 57.80 71.57
N GLY A 83 -43.86 57.58 72.64
CA GLY A 83 -44.72 56.39 72.79
C GLY A 83 -44.10 55.19 73.53
N ARG A 84 -44.05 55.26 74.86
CA ARG A 84 -43.85 54.09 75.73
C ARG A 84 -45.12 53.24 75.72
N MET A 85 -45.22 52.27 74.80
CA MET A 85 -46.15 51.15 74.95
C MET A 85 -45.55 49.84 74.42
N LYS A 86 -45.40 48.86 75.32
CA LYS A 86 -45.13 47.43 75.07
C LYS A 86 -43.73 46.98 74.59
N GLN A 87 -42.62 47.64 74.95
CA GLN A 87 -41.27 47.04 74.69
C GLN A 87 -40.96 45.77 75.52
N GLY A 88 -41.46 45.67 76.76
CA GLY A 88 -41.11 44.58 77.69
C GLY A 88 -41.69 43.21 77.34
N LYS A 89 -42.89 43.15 76.73
CA LYS A 89 -43.52 41.89 76.29
C LYS A 89 -42.93 41.36 74.99
N TRP A 90 -42.47 42.24 74.09
CA TRP A 90 -41.92 41.88 72.78
C TRP A 90 -40.58 41.13 72.89
N LYS A 91 -39.71 41.55 73.82
CA LYS A 91 -38.41 40.91 74.07
C LYS A 91 -38.51 39.49 74.66
N ARG A 92 -39.63 39.16 75.35
CA ARG A 92 -39.90 37.83 75.91
C ARG A 92 -40.57 36.87 74.93
N SER A 93 -41.05 37.36 73.79
CA SER A 93 -41.71 36.54 72.77
C SER A 93 -40.71 35.62 72.06
N ARG A 94 -41.10 34.35 71.84
CA ARG A 94 -40.30 33.35 71.07
C ARG A 94 -39.82 33.92 69.73
N LYS A 95 -40.65 34.72 69.05
CA LYS A 95 -40.32 35.36 67.77
C LYS A 95 -39.11 36.30 67.84
N PHE A 96 -38.95 37.05 68.93
CA PHE A 96 -37.82 37.98 69.09
C PHE A 96 -36.50 37.26 69.36
N LYS A 97 -36.52 36.17 70.12
CA LYS A 97 -35.33 35.32 70.33
C LYS A 97 -34.84 34.69 69.02
N ILE A 98 -35.78 34.21 68.19
CA ILE A 98 -35.47 33.69 66.85
C ILE A 98 -34.88 34.81 65.99
N TYR A 99 -35.49 36.00 65.98
CA TYR A 99 -35.00 37.15 65.23
C TYR A 99 -33.55 37.53 65.60
N LEU A 100 -33.22 37.63 66.90
CA LEU A 100 -31.85 37.91 67.35
C LEU A 100 -30.87 36.79 66.97
N SER A 101 -31.28 35.53 67.09
CA SER A 101 -30.45 34.38 66.67
C SER A 101 -30.18 34.41 65.16
N VAL A 102 -31.19 34.74 64.36
CA VAL A 102 -31.06 34.88 62.90
C VAL A 102 -30.13 36.04 62.55
N MET A 103 -30.25 37.19 63.22
CA MET A 103 -29.36 38.33 63.01
C MET A 103 -27.91 37.99 63.38
N ALA A 104 -27.67 37.30 64.49
CA ALA A 104 -26.33 36.85 64.87
C ALA A 104 -25.73 35.86 63.85
N LYS A 105 -26.54 34.91 63.37
CA LYS A 105 -26.10 33.98 62.31
C LYS A 105 -25.83 34.69 60.98
N ARG A 106 -26.64 35.70 60.61
CA ARG A 106 -26.40 36.53 59.42
C ARG A 106 -25.09 37.33 59.54
N SER A 107 -24.80 37.93 60.69
CA SER A 107 -23.52 38.62 60.92
C SER A 107 -22.33 37.66 60.86
N GLU A 108 -22.48 36.43 61.36
CA GLU A 108 -21.45 35.40 61.27
C GLU A 108 -21.23 34.93 59.83
N ILE A 109 -22.31 34.74 59.05
CA ILE A 109 -22.24 34.40 57.62
C ILE A 109 -21.47 35.49 56.87
N LEU A 110 -21.79 36.76 57.08
CA LEU A 110 -21.06 37.87 56.44
C LEU A 110 -19.57 37.87 56.79
N ARG A 111 -19.21 37.53 58.04
CA ARG A 111 -17.80 37.41 58.46
C ARG A 111 -17.09 36.25 57.76
N MET A 112 -17.78 35.13 57.56
CA MET A 112 -17.26 33.98 56.81
C MET A 112 -17.13 34.31 55.33
N ASP A 113 -18.11 34.98 54.72
CA ASP A 113 -18.07 35.41 53.32
C ASP A 113 -16.89 36.37 53.07
N GLU A 114 -16.60 37.28 54.00
CA GLU A 114 -15.45 38.17 53.89
C GLU A 114 -14.11 37.40 54.02
N ALA A 115 -14.05 36.37 54.85
CA ALA A 115 -12.87 35.50 54.97
C ALA A 115 -12.65 34.69 53.70
N ILE A 116 -13.71 34.09 53.15
CA ILE A 116 -13.69 33.36 51.88
C ILE A 116 -13.21 34.29 50.76
N ALA A 117 -13.75 35.52 50.66
CA ALA A 117 -13.33 36.48 49.64
C ALA A 117 -11.84 36.90 49.75
N LYS A 118 -11.25 36.89 50.95
CA LYS A 118 -9.82 37.14 51.13
C LYS A 118 -8.98 35.94 50.69
N GLU A 119 -9.39 34.73 51.06
CA GLU A 119 -8.74 33.48 50.62
C GLU A 119 -8.81 33.28 49.11
N GLU A 120 -9.97 33.54 48.49
CA GLU A 120 -10.16 33.47 47.03
C GLU A 120 -9.23 34.45 46.27
N LYS A 121 -9.06 35.68 46.79
CA LYS A 121 -8.12 36.64 46.20
C LYS A 121 -6.67 36.17 46.28
N LEU A 122 -6.29 35.56 47.40
CA LEU A 122 -4.96 35.01 47.58
C LEU A 122 -4.73 33.81 46.65
N LEU A 123 -5.70 32.90 46.57
CA LEU A 123 -5.65 31.74 45.69
C LEU A 123 -5.50 32.17 44.23
N LYS A 124 -6.30 33.16 43.79
CA LYS A 124 -6.19 33.73 42.44
C LYS A 124 -4.85 34.45 42.19
N HIS A 125 -4.19 34.97 43.22
CA HIS A 125 -2.86 35.54 43.07
C HIS A 125 -1.79 34.46 42.92
N LEU A 126 -1.86 33.41 43.73
CA LEU A 126 -0.96 32.25 43.67
C LEU A 126 -1.11 31.49 42.35
N GLU A 127 -2.33 31.26 41.89
CA GLU A 127 -2.62 30.64 40.59
C GLU A 127 -1.96 31.41 39.44
N ARG A 128 -2.10 32.74 39.44
CA ARG A 128 -1.41 33.60 38.45
C ARG A 128 0.11 33.54 38.58
N SER A 129 0.67 33.28 39.77
CA SER A 129 2.12 33.11 39.93
C SER A 129 2.60 31.80 39.35
N ILE A 130 1.91 30.70 39.67
CA ILE A 130 2.21 29.37 39.15
C ILE A 130 2.11 29.37 37.63
N GLU A 131 1.08 30.01 37.05
CA GLU A 131 0.92 30.11 35.60
C GLU A 131 2.12 30.83 34.94
N ARG A 132 2.59 31.94 35.55
CA ARG A 132 3.78 32.65 35.05
C ARG A 132 5.03 31.79 35.13
N ASP A 133 5.21 31.07 36.22
CA ASP A 133 6.37 30.20 36.42
C ASP A 133 6.33 29.01 35.44
N ASN A 134 5.14 28.48 35.15
CA ASN A 134 4.95 27.41 34.18
C ASN A 134 5.31 27.86 32.76
N VAL A 135 4.87 29.06 32.35
CA VAL A 135 5.25 29.63 31.04
C VAL A 135 6.77 29.82 30.93
N ARG A 136 7.43 30.32 31.98
CA ARG A 136 8.90 30.47 32.02
C ARG A 136 9.62 29.12 31.91
N PHE A 137 9.08 28.09 32.55
CA PHE A 137 9.65 26.75 32.49
C PHE A 137 9.54 26.15 31.08
N GLU A 138 8.40 26.32 30.43
CA GLU A 138 8.20 25.90 29.02
C GLU A 138 9.14 26.63 28.06
N GLU A 139 9.36 27.93 28.25
CA GLU A 139 10.36 28.69 27.48
C GLU A 139 11.79 28.15 27.69
N PHE A 140 12.15 27.82 28.93
CA PHE A 140 13.45 27.23 29.24
C PHE A 140 13.64 25.85 28.59
N LEU A 141 12.62 24.97 28.64
CA LEU A 141 12.68 23.65 28.01
C LEU A 141 12.87 23.76 26.50
N ARG A 142 12.12 24.66 25.86
CA ARG A 142 12.21 24.91 24.41
C ARG A 142 13.60 25.40 24.00
N GLU A 143 14.17 26.32 24.78
CA GLU A 143 15.51 26.84 24.51
C GLU A 143 16.59 25.77 24.77
N ASN A 144 16.40 24.91 25.77
CA ASN A 144 17.28 23.79 26.04
C ASN A 144 17.25 22.76 24.90
N GLU A 145 16.06 22.39 24.43
CA GLU A 145 15.90 21.47 23.30
C GLU A 145 16.52 22.06 22.04
N LYS A 146 16.26 23.34 21.74
CA LYS A 146 16.88 24.05 20.62
C LYS A 146 18.41 24.02 20.70
N LYS A 147 19.00 24.39 21.84
CA LYS A 147 20.46 24.33 22.04
C LYS A 147 21.02 22.92 21.93
N SER A 148 20.29 21.92 22.43
CA SER A 148 20.68 20.51 22.29
C SER A 148 20.67 20.06 20.83
N VAL A 149 19.67 20.50 20.06
CA VAL A 149 19.55 20.20 18.62
C VAL A 149 20.62 20.93 17.84
N GLU A 150 20.90 22.20 18.14
CA GLU A 150 21.98 22.97 17.51
C GLU A 150 23.35 22.36 17.81
N ALA A 151 23.62 21.98 19.06
CA ALA A 151 24.85 21.28 19.42
C ALA A 151 24.96 19.95 18.67
N ARG A 152 23.89 19.15 18.60
CA ARG A 152 23.85 17.91 17.82
C ARG A 152 24.10 18.17 16.33
N THR A 153 23.44 19.17 15.76
CA THR A 153 23.52 19.49 14.33
C THR A 153 24.88 20.08 13.97
N LEU A 154 25.58 20.74 14.90
CA LEU A 154 26.93 21.26 14.66
C LEU A 154 28.02 20.19 14.84
N TRP A 155 27.85 19.27 15.80
CA TRP A 155 28.87 18.26 16.13
C TRP A 155 28.78 16.96 15.31
N PHE A 156 27.57 16.54 14.92
CA PHE A 156 27.36 15.25 14.25
C PHE A 156 27.70 15.22 12.75
N PRO A 157 27.50 16.27 11.92
CA PRO A 157 27.69 16.15 10.48
C PRO A 157 29.18 15.99 10.10
N SER A 158 30.12 16.67 10.77
CA SER A 158 31.51 16.67 10.31
C SER A 158 32.23 15.32 10.48
N LYS A 159 31.85 14.51 11.46
CA LYS A 159 32.48 13.20 11.74
C LYS A 159 31.73 12.00 11.17
N ILE A 160 30.40 12.07 11.11
CA ILE A 160 29.57 10.95 10.61
C ILE A 160 29.34 11.06 9.10
N GLN A 161 29.28 12.26 8.51
CA GLN A 161 29.07 12.41 7.07
C GLN A 161 30.27 11.93 6.25
N PHE A 162 31.50 12.11 6.73
CA PHE A 162 32.68 11.59 6.05
C PHE A 162 32.76 10.05 6.10
N LEU A 163 32.37 9.46 7.23
CA LEU A 163 32.37 8.00 7.41
C LEU A 163 31.19 7.33 6.66
N CYS A 164 29.96 7.84 6.82
CA CYS A 164 28.77 7.31 6.14
C CYS A 164 28.78 7.50 4.62
N CYS A 165 29.35 8.59 4.07
CA CYS A 165 29.42 8.74 2.62
C CYS A 165 30.39 7.74 1.97
N VAL A 166 31.52 7.44 2.62
CA VAL A 166 32.47 6.45 2.11
C VAL A 166 31.89 5.04 2.27
N ASP A 167 31.31 4.72 3.43
CA ASP A 167 30.69 3.41 3.68
C ASP A 167 29.46 3.18 2.78
N PHE A 168 28.60 4.18 2.55
CA PHE A 168 27.42 4.01 1.68
C PHE A 168 27.80 3.78 0.22
N ASN A 169 28.78 4.51 -0.32
CA ASN A 169 29.22 4.32 -1.71
C ASN A 169 29.94 2.98 -1.90
N VAL A 170 30.79 2.57 -0.95
CA VAL A 170 31.47 1.27 -1.01
C VAL A 170 30.47 0.12 -0.86
N VAL A 171 29.53 0.21 0.09
CA VAL A 171 28.47 -0.79 0.25
C VAL A 171 27.57 -0.85 -0.97
N PHE A 172 27.23 0.30 -1.57
CA PHE A 172 26.43 0.35 -2.79
C PHE A 172 27.15 -0.28 -3.99
N LEU A 173 28.45 0.01 -4.17
CA LEU A 173 29.27 -0.63 -5.21
C LEU A 173 29.37 -2.14 -5.00
N LEU A 174 29.67 -2.58 -3.78
CA LEU A 174 29.73 -4.01 -3.45
C LEU A 174 28.37 -4.71 -3.63
N HIS A 175 27.25 -4.05 -3.31
CA HIS A 175 25.92 -4.60 -3.55
C HIS A 175 25.60 -4.68 -5.05
N SER A 176 26.00 -3.68 -5.84
CA SER A 176 25.86 -3.72 -7.29
C SER A 176 26.72 -4.83 -7.90
N GLU A 177 27.94 -5.02 -7.40
CA GLU A 177 28.84 -6.08 -7.84
C GLU A 177 28.31 -7.45 -7.42
N LEU A 178 27.80 -7.58 -6.19
CA LEU A 178 27.15 -8.80 -5.71
C LEU A 178 25.92 -9.16 -6.55
N ALA A 179 25.10 -8.16 -6.92
CA ALA A 179 23.97 -8.38 -7.80
C ALA A 179 24.42 -8.86 -9.20
N SER A 180 25.53 -8.32 -9.73
CA SER A 180 26.09 -8.79 -11.00
C SER A 180 26.62 -10.23 -10.88
N PHE A 181 27.25 -10.60 -9.77
CA PHE A 181 27.67 -11.97 -9.52
C PHE A 181 26.47 -12.91 -9.34
N GLU A 182 25.38 -12.44 -8.73
CA GLU A 182 24.14 -13.21 -8.60
C GLU A 182 23.52 -13.50 -9.97
N GLU A 183 23.48 -12.51 -10.87
CA GLU A 183 23.05 -12.68 -12.27
C GLU A 183 23.92 -13.71 -13.00
N ILE A 184 25.25 -13.55 -12.91
CA ILE A 184 26.22 -14.50 -13.47
C ILE A 184 26.02 -15.92 -12.93
N LEU A 185 25.74 -16.07 -11.62
CA LEU A 185 25.46 -17.39 -11.02
C LEU A 185 24.16 -18.00 -11.52
N VAL A 186 23.14 -17.21 -11.80
CA VAL A 186 21.89 -17.68 -12.44
C VAL A 186 22.18 -18.18 -13.85
N ASP A 187 23.00 -17.46 -14.61
CA ASP A 187 23.42 -17.88 -15.95
C ASP A 187 24.20 -19.20 -15.90
N TYR A 188 25.19 -19.33 -15.01
CA TYR A 188 25.94 -20.59 -14.87
C TYR A 188 25.07 -21.79 -14.44
N LYS A 189 24.07 -21.58 -13.59
CA LYS A 189 23.08 -22.62 -13.26
C LYS A 189 22.27 -23.01 -14.49
N SER A 190 21.84 -22.02 -15.27
CA SER A 190 21.08 -22.24 -16.51
C SER A 190 21.93 -22.97 -17.55
N TYR A 191 23.20 -22.61 -17.72
CA TYR A 191 24.15 -23.31 -18.60
C TYR A 191 24.40 -24.74 -18.13
N LYS A 192 24.55 -24.98 -16.83
CA LYS A 192 24.67 -26.34 -16.28
C LYS A 192 23.46 -27.19 -16.61
N ASP A 193 22.25 -26.66 -16.43
CA ASP A 193 21.01 -27.36 -16.76
C ASP A 193 20.86 -27.62 -18.26
N LEU A 194 21.29 -26.67 -19.10
CA LEU A 194 21.31 -26.82 -20.55
C LEU A 194 22.28 -27.92 -20.97
N LEU A 195 23.53 -27.89 -20.48
CA LEU A 195 24.53 -28.92 -20.77
C LEU A 195 24.06 -30.29 -20.34
N PHE A 196 23.39 -30.40 -19.19
CA PHE A 196 22.81 -31.66 -18.74
C PHE A 196 21.73 -32.18 -19.71
N LYS A 197 20.85 -31.30 -20.22
CA LYS A 197 19.80 -31.66 -21.20
C LYS A 197 20.35 -32.04 -22.57
N LEU A 198 21.43 -31.38 -23.00
CA LEU A 198 22.11 -31.66 -24.28
C LEU A 198 22.98 -32.91 -24.21
N SER A 199 23.35 -33.36 -23.01
CA SER A 199 24.09 -34.61 -22.83
C SER A 199 23.23 -35.81 -23.25
N PRO A 200 23.81 -36.87 -23.87
CA PRO A 200 23.05 -38.03 -24.31
C PRO A 200 22.24 -38.70 -23.18
N PRO A 201 21.04 -39.26 -23.48
CA PRO A 201 20.19 -39.91 -22.49
C PRO A 201 20.90 -41.03 -21.71
N GLU A 202 21.72 -41.83 -22.38
CA GLU A 202 22.51 -42.92 -21.77
C GLU A 202 23.46 -42.40 -20.68
N TRP A 203 24.04 -41.22 -20.90
CA TRP A 203 24.92 -40.57 -19.93
C TRP A 203 24.13 -39.93 -18.78
N GLN A 204 22.99 -39.30 -19.07
CA GLN A 204 22.10 -38.74 -18.05
C GLN A 204 21.58 -39.81 -17.08
N GLU A 205 21.23 -41.00 -17.59
CA GLU A 205 20.73 -42.13 -16.81
C GLU A 205 21.83 -42.76 -15.93
N ALA A 206 23.06 -42.85 -16.45
CA ALA A 206 24.22 -43.29 -15.68
C ALA A 206 24.52 -42.35 -14.51
N GLN A 207 24.42 -41.03 -14.71
CA GLN A 207 24.61 -40.03 -13.64
C GLN A 207 23.49 -40.11 -12.57
N ARG A 208 22.23 -40.25 -12.99
CA ARG A 208 21.10 -40.42 -12.05
C ARG A 208 21.25 -41.70 -11.22
N SER A 209 21.70 -42.79 -11.84
CA SER A 209 21.95 -44.06 -11.16
C SER A 209 23.10 -43.98 -10.16
N LYS A 210 24.16 -43.21 -10.48
CA LYS A 210 25.30 -42.95 -9.58
C LYS A 210 24.87 -42.16 -8.33
N VAL A 211 24.04 -41.13 -8.50
CA VAL A 211 23.46 -40.35 -7.38
C VAL A 211 22.53 -41.20 -6.50
N MET A 212 21.77 -42.13 -7.09
CA MET A 212 20.92 -43.06 -6.34
C MET A 212 21.73 -44.10 -5.55
N SER A 213 22.87 -44.58 -6.08
CA SER A 213 23.76 -45.49 -5.35
C SER A 213 24.45 -44.82 -4.14
N CYS A 214 24.75 -43.52 -4.21
CA CYS A 214 25.40 -42.79 -3.11
C CYS A 214 24.45 -42.46 -1.92
N LYS A 215 23.13 -42.51 -2.12
CA LYS A 215 22.13 -42.24 -1.06
C LYS A 215 21.80 -43.45 -0.18
N GLY A 216 22.27 -44.65 -0.51
CA GLY A 216 21.96 -45.90 0.22
C GLY A 216 22.78 -46.16 1.49
N THR A 217 23.82 -45.38 1.77
CA THR A 217 24.70 -45.57 2.93
C THR A 217 25.11 -44.22 3.50
N LYS A 218 24.48 -43.81 4.60
CA LYS A 218 25.02 -43.00 5.71
C LYS A 218 23.90 -42.59 6.68
N GLU A 219 23.56 -43.50 7.60
CA GLU A 219 23.35 -43.09 8.99
C GLU A 219 24.75 -42.91 9.58
N ASP A 220 25.29 -41.69 9.58
CA ASP A 220 26.18 -41.27 10.65
C ASP A 220 26.31 -39.75 10.65
N GLN A 221 26.04 -39.18 11.81
CA GLN A 221 26.12 -37.74 12.04
C GLN A 221 27.59 -37.33 12.10
N ASN A 222 27.89 -36.13 11.61
CA ASN A 222 29.15 -35.41 11.79
C ASN A 222 30.27 -35.68 10.76
N ARG A 223 30.03 -35.29 9.50
CA ARG A 223 31.12 -34.86 8.60
C ARG A 223 30.77 -33.52 7.97
N GLU A 224 31.64 -32.55 8.21
CA GLU A 224 31.76 -31.30 7.48
C GLU A 224 31.58 -31.56 5.97
N LEU A 225 30.66 -30.80 5.37
CA LEU A 225 30.39 -30.79 3.94
C LEU A 225 31.63 -30.31 3.19
N LYS A 226 32.54 -31.23 2.89
CA LYS A 226 33.49 -31.06 1.79
C LYS A 226 32.70 -31.17 0.49
N ASP A 227 32.27 -30.01 0.01
CA ASP A 227 31.71 -29.77 -1.31
C ASP A 227 32.82 -29.97 -2.36
N THR A 228 33.16 -31.23 -2.63
CA THR A 228 34.18 -31.62 -3.62
C THR A 228 33.67 -32.76 -4.50
N ASP A 229 32.40 -32.68 -4.91
CA ASP A 229 31.89 -33.42 -6.06
C ASP A 229 31.61 -32.38 -7.16
N GLU A 230 32.68 -31.94 -7.84
CA GLU A 230 32.54 -31.23 -9.11
C GLU A 230 31.91 -32.24 -10.10
N PRO A 231 30.67 -32.02 -10.55
CA PRO A 231 30.00 -33.00 -11.39
C PRO A 231 30.72 -33.09 -12.73
N GLU A 232 31.21 -34.28 -13.05
CA GLU A 232 31.82 -34.60 -14.34
C GLU A 232 30.87 -34.16 -15.46
N LEU A 233 31.31 -33.24 -16.32
CA LEU A 233 30.54 -32.75 -17.46
C LEU A 233 30.75 -33.68 -18.65
N TYR A 234 29.68 -33.94 -19.42
CA TYR A 234 29.77 -34.73 -20.64
C TYR A 234 30.67 -34.06 -21.69
N PHE A 235 30.49 -32.74 -21.88
CA PHE A 235 31.30 -31.95 -22.80
C PHE A 235 32.62 -31.58 -22.14
N THR A 236 33.73 -32.07 -22.69
CA THR A 236 35.08 -31.82 -22.17
C THR A 236 35.78 -30.65 -22.88
N ASP A 237 35.34 -30.33 -24.09
CA ASP A 237 35.83 -29.23 -24.92
C ASP A 237 34.65 -28.37 -25.39
N PRO A 238 34.64 -27.05 -25.17
CA PRO A 238 33.60 -26.13 -25.65
C PRO A 238 33.29 -26.27 -27.16
N GLN A 239 34.27 -26.67 -27.98
CA GLN A 239 34.05 -26.83 -29.42
C GLN A 239 33.01 -27.93 -29.72
N GLN A 240 32.93 -28.98 -28.90
CA GLN A 240 31.97 -30.08 -29.09
C GLN A 240 30.51 -29.60 -29.04
N LEU A 241 30.23 -28.62 -28.17
CA LEU A 241 28.90 -28.02 -28.06
C LEU A 241 28.58 -27.13 -29.26
N LEU A 242 29.57 -26.35 -29.71
CA LEU A 242 29.42 -25.47 -30.87
C LEU A 242 29.20 -26.27 -32.15
N ASP A 243 29.93 -27.38 -32.32
CA ASP A 243 29.77 -28.28 -33.46
C ASP A 243 28.38 -28.93 -33.45
N LEU A 244 27.93 -29.42 -32.29
CA LEU A 244 26.57 -29.97 -32.11
C LEU A 244 25.49 -28.94 -32.43
N MET A 245 25.61 -27.71 -31.95
CA MET A 245 24.64 -26.66 -32.27
C MET A 245 24.67 -26.27 -33.74
N THR A 246 25.85 -26.29 -34.38
CA THR A 246 25.98 -26.04 -35.82
C THR A 246 25.28 -27.13 -36.62
N GLU A 247 25.49 -28.40 -36.28
CA GLU A 247 24.82 -29.53 -36.92
C GLU A 247 23.30 -29.48 -36.72
N LEU A 248 22.82 -29.25 -35.51
CA LEU A 248 21.38 -29.09 -35.23
C LEU A 248 20.78 -27.89 -35.98
N THR A 249 21.53 -26.80 -36.12
CA THR A 249 21.09 -25.63 -36.89
C THR A 249 20.99 -25.98 -38.38
N GLU A 250 21.98 -26.68 -38.94
CA GLU A 250 21.95 -27.13 -40.32
C GLU A 250 20.78 -28.09 -40.59
N GLN A 251 20.54 -29.06 -39.68
CA GLN A 251 19.39 -29.96 -39.76
C GLN A 251 18.06 -29.20 -39.72
N ASN A 252 17.91 -28.25 -38.80
CA ASN A 252 16.70 -27.43 -38.72
C ASN A 252 16.48 -26.58 -39.98
N LEU A 253 17.54 -25.99 -40.53
CA LEU A 253 17.46 -25.24 -41.78
C LEU A 253 17.07 -26.14 -42.96
N SER A 254 17.61 -27.37 -43.02
CA SER A 254 17.23 -28.36 -44.04
C SER A 254 15.75 -28.75 -43.93
N LEU A 255 15.24 -28.96 -42.71
CA LEU A 255 13.83 -29.26 -42.46
C LEU A 255 12.91 -28.11 -42.87
N ILE A 256 13.29 -26.86 -42.54
CA ILE A 256 12.55 -25.67 -42.96
C ILE A 256 12.50 -25.58 -44.48
N GLN A 257 13.65 -25.73 -45.15
CA GLN A 257 13.73 -25.71 -46.62
C GLN A 257 12.88 -26.82 -47.26
N ASN A 258 12.86 -28.02 -46.67
CA ASN A 258 11.99 -29.11 -47.14
C ASN A 258 10.51 -28.76 -46.97
N SER A 259 10.10 -28.27 -45.79
CA SER A 259 8.72 -27.81 -45.55
C SER A 259 8.30 -26.75 -46.55
N THR A 260 9.12 -25.72 -46.76
CA THR A 260 8.84 -24.66 -47.73
C THR A 260 8.72 -25.20 -49.15
N ARG A 261 9.62 -26.12 -49.57
CA ARG A 261 9.52 -26.75 -50.90
C ARG A 261 8.24 -27.57 -51.04
N VAL A 262 7.85 -28.31 -50.01
CA VAL A 262 6.59 -29.07 -50.00
C VAL A 262 5.39 -28.12 -50.07
N GLU A 263 5.41 -27.03 -49.30
CA GLU A 263 4.38 -25.98 -49.34
C GLU A 263 4.25 -25.36 -50.74
N GLU A 264 5.36 -24.99 -51.38
CA GLU A 264 5.36 -24.46 -52.76
C GLU A 264 4.76 -25.46 -53.74
N THR A 265 5.13 -26.75 -53.66
CA THR A 265 4.53 -27.78 -54.53
C THR A 265 3.03 -27.95 -54.29
N LEU A 266 2.60 -27.85 -53.03
CA LEU A 266 1.19 -27.91 -52.67
C LEU A 266 0.43 -26.69 -53.22
N GLU A 267 0.99 -25.49 -53.12
CA GLU A 267 0.40 -24.27 -53.68
C GLU A 267 0.26 -24.35 -55.20
N GLN A 268 1.30 -24.84 -55.89
CA GLN A 268 1.25 -25.06 -57.34
C GLN A 268 0.15 -26.06 -57.72
N LEU A 269 0.02 -27.18 -56.98
CA LEU A 269 -1.05 -28.15 -57.19
C LEU A 269 -2.43 -27.51 -56.96
N GLN A 270 -2.60 -26.76 -55.87
CA GLN A 270 -3.86 -26.06 -55.60
C GLN A 270 -4.21 -25.04 -56.70
N GLN A 271 -3.22 -24.30 -57.20
CA GLN A 271 -3.42 -23.34 -58.29
C GLN A 271 -3.81 -24.07 -59.59
N SER A 272 -3.14 -25.18 -59.92
CA SER A 272 -3.48 -26.03 -61.07
C SER A 272 -4.90 -26.62 -60.96
N LEU A 273 -5.33 -26.98 -59.75
CA LEU A 273 -6.68 -27.46 -59.49
C LEU A 273 -7.69 -26.32 -59.65
N LYS A 274 -7.40 -25.11 -59.13
CA LYS A 274 -8.25 -23.92 -59.32
C LYS A 274 -8.40 -23.55 -60.80
N THR A 275 -7.32 -23.55 -61.57
CA THR A 275 -7.37 -23.27 -63.02
C THR A 275 -8.14 -24.37 -63.77
N THR A 276 -7.91 -25.63 -63.42
CA THR A 276 -8.64 -26.77 -63.97
C THR A 276 -10.14 -26.65 -63.67
N LYS A 277 -10.54 -26.35 -62.42
CA LYS A 277 -11.94 -26.10 -62.06
C LYS A 277 -12.55 -24.93 -62.84
N LYS A 278 -11.83 -23.81 -63.00
CA LYS A 278 -12.29 -22.68 -63.82
C LYS A 278 -12.47 -23.08 -65.29
N ASN A 279 -11.55 -23.86 -65.85
CA ASN A 279 -11.63 -24.36 -67.22
C ASN A 279 -12.82 -25.31 -67.41
N HIS A 280 -13.05 -26.22 -66.46
CA HIS A 280 -14.24 -27.08 -66.45
C HIS A 280 -15.52 -26.27 -66.34
N PHE A 281 -15.58 -25.28 -65.45
CA PHE A 281 -16.74 -24.40 -65.31
C PHE A 281 -17.01 -23.58 -66.58
N ARG A 282 -15.95 -23.07 -67.23
CA ARG A 282 -16.06 -22.38 -68.52
C ARG A 282 -16.58 -23.33 -69.61
N ALA A 283 -16.05 -24.55 -69.68
CA ALA A 283 -16.55 -25.57 -70.61
C ALA A 283 -18.01 -25.93 -70.36
N LEU A 284 -18.44 -26.05 -69.10
CA LEU A 284 -19.85 -26.27 -68.73
C LEU A 284 -20.76 -25.12 -69.15
N ILE A 285 -20.32 -23.86 -68.97
CA ILE A 285 -21.07 -22.69 -69.45
C ILE A 285 -21.15 -22.70 -70.98
N THR A 286 -20.04 -22.93 -71.68
CA THR A 286 -20.02 -23.02 -73.15
C THR A 286 -20.95 -24.12 -73.64
N LEU A 287 -20.92 -25.29 -73.00
CA LEU A 287 -21.81 -26.41 -73.30
C LEU A 287 -23.28 -26.03 -73.04
N ARG A 288 -23.58 -25.37 -71.91
CA ARG A 288 -24.93 -24.88 -71.60
C ARG A 288 -25.44 -23.88 -72.64
N VAL A 289 -24.60 -22.97 -73.10
CA VAL A 289 -24.94 -22.02 -74.18
C VAL A 289 -25.21 -22.77 -75.49
N LEU A 290 -24.38 -23.77 -75.83
CA LEU A 290 -24.60 -24.63 -77.00
C LEU A 290 -25.92 -25.42 -76.89
N LEU A 291 -26.26 -25.89 -75.68
CA LEU A 291 -27.51 -26.59 -75.38
C LEU A 291 -28.73 -25.70 -75.60
N PHE A 292 -28.69 -24.46 -75.11
CA PHE A 292 -29.75 -23.47 -75.31
C PHE A 292 -29.84 -23.00 -76.77
N SER A 293 -28.75 -23.08 -77.54
CA SER A 293 -28.72 -22.72 -78.96
C SER A 293 -29.28 -23.80 -79.90
N GLY A 294 -29.77 -24.93 -79.38
CA GLY A 294 -30.62 -25.85 -80.13
C GLY A 294 -29.91 -26.81 -81.11
N TYR A 295 -28.68 -27.23 -80.84
CA TYR A 295 -28.06 -28.37 -81.56
C TYR A 295 -28.37 -29.69 -80.83
N SER A 296 -29.51 -30.30 -81.18
CA SER A 296 -30.13 -31.45 -80.48
C SER A 296 -29.59 -32.85 -80.82
N SER A 297 -28.34 -33.04 -81.21
CA SER A 297 -27.84 -34.41 -81.52
C SER A 297 -26.36 -34.60 -81.17
N CYS A 298 -26.05 -34.94 -79.92
CA CYS A 298 -24.72 -35.43 -79.55
C CYS A 298 -24.82 -36.51 -78.43
N PRO A 299 -24.40 -37.77 -78.69
CA PRO A 299 -24.33 -38.85 -77.69
C PRO A 299 -23.44 -38.54 -76.48
N LEU A 300 -22.54 -37.55 -76.62
CA LEU A 300 -21.65 -37.06 -75.57
C LEU A 300 -22.41 -36.44 -74.38
N PHE A 301 -23.66 -36.01 -74.58
CA PHE A 301 -24.49 -35.44 -73.52
C PHE A 301 -24.83 -36.45 -72.42
N SER A 302 -25.07 -37.72 -72.77
CA SER A 302 -25.38 -38.77 -71.79
C SER A 302 -24.14 -39.26 -71.03
N LEU A 303 -22.96 -39.21 -71.66
CA LEU A 303 -21.71 -39.68 -71.06
C LEU A 303 -21.07 -38.62 -70.14
N LEU A 304 -21.36 -37.32 -70.38
CA LEU A 304 -20.89 -36.24 -69.52
C LEU A 304 -21.77 -35.99 -68.29
N LEU A 305 -23.07 -36.29 -68.36
CA LEU A 305 -23.96 -36.18 -67.20
C LEU A 305 -23.59 -37.20 -66.12
N SER A 306 -23.15 -38.40 -66.51
CA SER A 306 -22.73 -39.43 -65.56
C SER A 306 -21.43 -39.07 -64.84
N PHE A 307 -20.47 -38.43 -65.52
CA PHE A 307 -19.16 -38.10 -64.93
C PHE A 307 -19.23 -36.97 -63.87
N CYS A 308 -20.20 -36.06 -63.98
CA CYS A 308 -20.37 -34.97 -63.02
C CYS A 308 -21.25 -35.33 -61.80
N GLN A 309 -21.92 -36.48 -61.83
CA GLN A 309 -22.85 -36.90 -60.80
C GLN A 309 -22.12 -37.37 -59.53
N ASP A 310 -21.04 -38.12 -59.69
CA ASP A 310 -20.32 -38.72 -58.56
C ASP A 310 -19.59 -37.67 -57.70
N VAL A 311 -18.94 -36.68 -58.34
CA VAL A 311 -18.25 -35.58 -57.62
C VAL A 311 -19.21 -34.72 -56.81
N LEU A 312 -20.43 -34.51 -57.31
CA LEU A 312 -21.47 -33.76 -56.59
C LEU A 312 -22.04 -34.57 -55.43
N LEU A 313 -22.21 -35.88 -55.63
CA LEU A 313 -22.69 -36.80 -54.59
C LEU A 313 -21.68 -36.95 -53.44
N ASP A 314 -20.37 -36.97 -53.74
CA ASP A 314 -19.32 -37.04 -52.72
C ASP A 314 -19.26 -35.77 -51.85
N ALA A 315 -19.33 -34.59 -52.47
CA ALA A 315 -19.35 -33.32 -51.74
C ALA A 315 -20.60 -33.18 -50.85
N LEU A 316 -21.75 -33.65 -51.33
CA LEU A 316 -22.99 -33.69 -50.55
C LEU A 316 -22.86 -34.69 -49.38
N SER A 317 -22.30 -35.88 -49.65
CA SER A 317 -22.06 -36.93 -48.65
C SER A 317 -21.18 -36.45 -47.48
N GLU A 318 -20.12 -35.70 -47.79
CA GLU A 318 -19.22 -35.13 -46.79
C GLU A 318 -19.91 -34.09 -45.90
N LYS A 319 -20.67 -33.16 -46.50
CA LYS A 319 -21.37 -32.12 -45.74
C LYS A 319 -22.49 -32.69 -44.86
N VAL A 320 -23.21 -33.69 -45.36
CA VAL A 320 -24.22 -34.44 -44.60
C VAL A 320 -23.58 -35.15 -43.41
N ALA A 321 -22.38 -35.72 -43.58
CA ALA A 321 -21.67 -36.39 -42.49
C ALA A 321 -21.22 -35.40 -41.39
N GLU A 322 -20.79 -34.20 -41.75
CA GLU A 322 -20.43 -33.14 -40.80
C GLU A 322 -21.61 -32.71 -39.94
N VAL A 323 -22.75 -32.43 -40.57
CA VAL A 323 -23.98 -32.01 -39.86
C VAL A 323 -24.53 -33.15 -39.00
N HIS A 324 -24.44 -34.40 -39.47
CA HIS A 324 -24.85 -35.54 -38.66
C HIS A 324 -24.02 -35.68 -37.38
N ARG A 325 -22.68 -35.48 -37.45
CA ARG A 325 -21.79 -35.52 -36.28
C ARG A 325 -22.08 -34.42 -35.27
N SER A 326 -22.49 -33.23 -35.71
CA SER A 326 -22.78 -32.12 -34.80
C SER A 326 -24.15 -32.21 -34.13
N CYS A 327 -25.11 -32.89 -34.78
CA CYS A 327 -26.48 -33.02 -34.27
C CYS A 327 -26.73 -34.27 -33.43
N MET A 328 -25.87 -35.30 -33.49
CA MET A 328 -26.06 -36.60 -32.85
C MET A 328 -24.82 -37.02 -32.04
N ASP A 329 -25.02 -37.67 -30.89
CA ASP A 329 -23.93 -38.28 -30.11
C ASP A 329 -23.38 -39.51 -30.85
N ASP A 330 -22.05 -39.56 -30.94
CA ASP A 330 -21.20 -40.37 -31.84
C ASP A 330 -21.30 -41.90 -31.61
N ARG A 331 -22.50 -42.48 -31.79
CA ARG A 331 -22.64 -43.94 -31.85
C ARG A 331 -22.15 -44.42 -33.20
N MET A 332 -21.03 -45.11 -33.16
CA MET A 332 -20.27 -45.77 -34.24
C MET A 332 -21.14 -46.68 -35.14
N THR A 333 -21.96 -46.08 -36.01
CA THR A 333 -22.64 -46.79 -37.10
C THR A 333 -22.22 -46.14 -38.42
N LYS A 334 -21.61 -46.93 -39.32
CA LYS A 334 -21.30 -46.53 -40.69
C LYS A 334 -22.60 -46.40 -41.48
N LEU A 335 -23.31 -45.28 -41.27
CA LEU A 335 -24.59 -44.98 -41.91
C LEU A 335 -24.36 -44.40 -43.30
N ASN A 336 -25.23 -44.77 -44.23
CA ASN A 336 -25.25 -44.22 -45.58
C ASN A 336 -25.72 -42.74 -45.55
N THR A 337 -25.39 -41.96 -46.58
CA THR A 337 -25.73 -40.52 -46.67
C THR A 337 -27.23 -40.26 -46.57
N LEU A 338 -28.04 -41.12 -47.17
CA LEU A 338 -29.50 -41.02 -47.09
C LEU A 338 -30.00 -41.28 -45.66
N GLU A 339 -29.45 -42.27 -44.96
CA GLU A 339 -29.82 -42.60 -43.58
C GLU A 339 -29.41 -41.49 -42.61
N LYS A 340 -28.24 -40.87 -42.82
CA LYS A 340 -27.79 -39.69 -42.07
C LYS A 340 -28.77 -38.53 -42.24
N LEU A 341 -29.24 -38.28 -43.47
CA LEU A 341 -30.25 -37.25 -43.75
C LEU A 341 -31.58 -37.55 -43.05
N THR A 342 -32.08 -38.77 -43.14
CA THR A 342 -33.32 -39.17 -42.45
C THR A 342 -33.22 -39.01 -40.93
N ASN A 343 -32.05 -39.28 -40.35
CA ASN A 343 -31.81 -39.07 -38.92
C ASN A 343 -31.79 -37.60 -38.53
N ILE A 344 -31.13 -36.75 -39.33
CA ILE A 344 -31.11 -35.30 -39.13
C ILE A 344 -32.53 -34.75 -39.21
N GLU A 345 -33.28 -35.13 -40.24
CA GLU A 345 -34.67 -34.73 -40.44
C GLU A 345 -35.53 -35.13 -39.24
N LYS A 346 -35.44 -36.40 -38.80
CA LYS A 346 -36.17 -36.88 -37.62
C LYS A 346 -35.81 -36.12 -36.34
N ARG A 347 -34.52 -35.81 -36.12
CA ARG A 347 -34.09 -35.02 -34.95
C ARG A 347 -34.61 -33.59 -35.01
N LEU A 348 -34.56 -32.96 -36.18
CA LEU A 348 -35.09 -31.62 -36.41
C LEU A 348 -36.60 -31.59 -36.15
N SER A 349 -37.35 -32.55 -36.67
CA SER A 349 -38.80 -32.66 -36.42
C SER A 349 -39.10 -32.82 -34.93
N LEU A 350 -38.36 -33.65 -34.20
CA LEU A 350 -38.54 -33.83 -32.75
C LEU A 350 -38.23 -32.54 -31.96
N LEU A 351 -37.17 -31.82 -32.33
CA LEU A 351 -36.81 -30.56 -31.68
C LEU A 351 -37.87 -29.48 -31.95
N LEU A 352 -38.35 -29.37 -33.19
CA LEU A 352 -39.40 -28.43 -33.55
C LEU A 352 -40.71 -28.76 -32.83
N GLN A 353 -41.10 -30.03 -32.76
CA GLN A 353 -42.27 -30.46 -32.01
C GLN A 353 -42.11 -30.18 -30.50
N SER A 354 -40.90 -30.36 -29.95
CA SER A 354 -40.61 -30.01 -28.56
C SER A 354 -40.72 -28.52 -28.30
N LEU A 355 -40.28 -27.68 -29.25
CA LEU A 355 -40.33 -26.23 -29.19
C LEU A 355 -41.76 -25.70 -29.31
N GLU A 356 -42.57 -26.31 -30.17
CA GLU A 356 -43.99 -26.01 -30.35
C GLU A 356 -44.84 -26.48 -29.15
N SER A 357 -44.42 -27.53 -28.45
CA SER A 357 -45.08 -28.03 -27.25
C SER A 357 -44.77 -27.22 -25.98
N ILE A 358 -43.86 -26.24 -26.03
CA ILE A 358 -43.51 -25.43 -24.86
C ILE A 358 -44.71 -24.54 -24.51
N PRO A 359 -45.28 -24.66 -23.30
CA PRO A 359 -46.41 -23.82 -22.90
C PRO A 359 -46.02 -22.33 -22.86
N GLU A 360 -46.91 -21.47 -23.36
CA GLU A 360 -46.69 -20.01 -23.45
C GLU A 360 -46.31 -19.39 -22.09
N GLU A 361 -46.85 -19.91 -20.98
CA GLU A 361 -46.52 -19.46 -19.62
C GLU A 361 -45.05 -19.72 -19.25
N LYS A 362 -44.51 -20.88 -19.63
CA LYS A 362 -43.10 -21.23 -19.38
C LYS A 362 -42.18 -20.43 -20.28
N LEU A 363 -42.60 -20.15 -21.51
CA LEU A 363 -41.88 -19.29 -22.44
C LEU A 363 -41.81 -17.85 -21.93
N GLU A 364 -42.92 -17.30 -21.44
CA GLU A 364 -42.96 -15.98 -20.82
C GLU A 364 -42.14 -15.90 -19.54
N LEU A 365 -42.15 -16.94 -18.70
CA LEU A 365 -41.28 -17.02 -17.53
C LEU A 365 -39.79 -17.02 -17.93
N MET A 366 -39.41 -17.78 -18.96
CA MET A 366 -38.03 -17.84 -19.46
C MET A 366 -37.58 -16.50 -20.07
N LYS A 367 -38.44 -15.82 -20.83
CA LYS A 367 -38.19 -14.46 -21.32
C LYS A 367 -38.01 -13.47 -20.17
N LYS A 368 -38.90 -13.50 -19.16
CA LYS A 368 -38.80 -12.66 -17.96
C LYS A 368 -37.51 -12.89 -17.19
N ILE A 369 -37.08 -14.15 -17.02
CA ILE A 369 -35.81 -14.49 -16.37
C ILE A 369 -34.64 -13.92 -17.17
N LYS A 370 -34.57 -14.18 -18.48
CA LYS A 370 -33.52 -13.66 -19.36
C LYS A 370 -33.45 -12.13 -19.35
N ASP A 371 -34.59 -11.47 -19.40
CA ASP A 371 -34.68 -10.00 -19.36
C ASP A 371 -34.37 -9.45 -17.96
N SER A 372 -34.71 -10.16 -16.88
CA SER A 372 -34.30 -9.80 -15.52
C SER A 372 -32.79 -9.91 -15.34
N GLU A 373 -32.17 -10.97 -15.87
CA GLU A 373 -30.73 -11.20 -15.81
C GLU A 373 -29.97 -10.15 -16.61
N ARG A 374 -30.41 -9.85 -17.84
CA ARG A 374 -29.85 -8.76 -18.66
C ARG A 374 -29.86 -7.43 -17.88
N ARG A 375 -31.00 -7.06 -17.30
CA ARG A 375 -31.13 -5.82 -16.51
C ARG A 375 -30.25 -5.82 -15.27
N THR A 376 -30.06 -6.96 -14.62
CA THR A 376 -29.16 -7.07 -13.45
C THR A 376 -27.71 -6.87 -13.85
N ARG A 377 -27.25 -7.51 -14.93
CA ARG A 377 -25.89 -7.32 -15.48
C ARG A 377 -25.64 -5.85 -15.84
N GLU A 378 -26.59 -5.20 -16.52
CA GLU A 378 -26.48 -3.77 -16.85
C GLU A 378 -26.39 -2.86 -15.61
N ARG A 379 -27.09 -3.19 -14.52
CA ARG A 379 -26.99 -2.43 -13.25
C ARG A 379 -25.66 -2.67 -12.55
N GLU A 380 -25.18 -3.90 -12.52
CA GLU A 380 -23.87 -4.25 -11.95
C GLU A 380 -22.73 -3.58 -12.73
N ASP A 381 -22.81 -3.55 -14.06
CA ASP A 381 -21.86 -2.84 -14.92
C ASP A 381 -21.85 -1.33 -14.64
N LYS A 382 -23.02 -0.69 -14.56
CA LYS A 382 -23.12 0.73 -14.18
C LYS A 382 -22.55 1.01 -12.79
N LEU A 383 -22.79 0.13 -11.82
CA LEU A 383 -22.28 0.28 -10.46
C LEU A 383 -20.75 0.09 -10.41
N ARG A 384 -20.20 -0.84 -11.19
CA ARG A 384 -18.75 -1.01 -11.38
C ARG A 384 -18.13 0.24 -11.98
N GLU A 385 -18.72 0.77 -13.05
CA GLU A 385 -18.22 1.97 -13.71
C GLU A 385 -18.22 3.19 -12.77
N GLN A 386 -19.27 3.35 -11.95
CA GLN A 386 -19.32 4.41 -10.94
C GLN A 386 -18.25 4.25 -9.86
N ARG A 387 -18.03 3.04 -9.36
CA ARG A 387 -16.98 2.75 -8.36
C ARG A 387 -15.59 3.03 -8.91
N GLU A 388 -15.30 2.61 -10.15
CA GLU A 388 -14.01 2.88 -10.79
C GLU A 388 -13.81 4.38 -11.04
N LYS A 389 -14.84 5.11 -11.49
CA LYS A 389 -14.79 6.59 -11.58
C LYS A 389 -14.58 7.26 -10.22
N GLN A 390 -15.10 6.71 -9.14
CA GLN A 390 -14.89 7.24 -7.79
C GLN A 390 -13.47 6.94 -7.28
N LYS A 391 -12.98 5.71 -7.48
CA LYS A 391 -11.60 5.32 -7.16
C LYS A 391 -10.59 6.17 -7.92
N GLU A 392 -10.77 6.36 -9.23
CA GLU A 392 -9.90 7.19 -10.06
C GLU A 392 -9.91 8.66 -9.59
N ARG A 393 -11.07 9.18 -9.19
CA ARG A 393 -11.14 10.53 -8.59
C ARG A 393 -10.36 10.62 -7.28
N MET A 394 -10.53 9.65 -6.37
CA MET A 394 -9.77 9.60 -5.12
C MET A 394 -8.26 9.45 -5.38
N ARG A 395 -7.88 8.62 -6.35
CA ARG A 395 -6.49 8.44 -6.79
C ARG A 395 -5.90 9.76 -7.27
N ARG A 396 -6.57 10.47 -8.18
CA ARG A 396 -6.12 11.78 -8.67
C ARG A 396 -6.08 12.86 -7.59
N TYR A 397 -6.96 12.81 -6.59
CA TYR A 397 -6.85 13.70 -5.42
C TYR A 397 -5.61 13.36 -4.59
N SER A 398 -5.37 12.09 -4.32
CA SER A 398 -4.19 11.63 -3.57
C SER A 398 -2.88 11.95 -4.32
N GLU A 399 -2.84 11.76 -5.63
CA GLU A 399 -1.69 12.11 -6.46
C GLU A 399 -1.44 13.63 -6.50
N ARG A 400 -2.50 14.45 -6.49
CA ARG A 400 -2.36 15.92 -6.37
C ARG A 400 -1.91 16.38 -4.99
N SER A 401 -2.27 15.68 -3.92
CA SER A 401 -1.76 15.97 -2.58
C SER A 401 -0.32 15.49 -2.36
N LEU A 402 0.11 14.45 -3.08
CA LEU A 402 1.47 13.89 -3.01
C LEU A 402 2.42 14.51 -4.03
N ALA A 403 1.89 15.18 -5.07
CA ALA A 403 2.69 15.99 -5.98
C ALA A 403 3.22 17.20 -5.20
N ASP A 404 4.50 17.12 -4.86
CA ASP A 404 5.27 18.21 -4.26
C ASP A 404 5.04 19.49 -5.07
N SER A 405 4.72 20.58 -4.38
CA SER A 405 4.55 21.88 -5.02
C SER A 405 5.87 22.23 -5.72
N LYS A 406 5.94 22.07 -7.04
CA LYS A 406 7.03 22.66 -7.83
C LYS A 406 7.02 24.15 -7.49
N LYS A 407 7.99 24.56 -6.68
CA LYS A 407 8.25 25.97 -6.38
C LYS A 407 8.32 26.69 -7.72
N ILE A 408 7.38 27.59 -7.97
CA ILE A 408 7.46 28.54 -9.07
C ILE A 408 8.62 29.46 -8.72
N VAL A 409 9.82 29.06 -9.15
CA VAL A 409 10.97 29.96 -9.24
C VAL A 409 10.74 30.77 -10.50
N GLY A 410 10.18 31.96 -10.33
CA GLY A 410 10.00 32.91 -11.43
C GLY A 410 8.65 33.60 -11.45
N LEU A 411 8.38 34.45 -10.47
CA LEU A 411 7.56 35.66 -10.71
C LEU A 411 7.92 36.78 -9.72
N PHE A 412 9.21 37.04 -9.53
CA PHE A 412 9.73 38.31 -9.03
C PHE A 412 10.35 39.08 -10.21
N SER A 413 9.53 39.57 -11.15
CA SER A 413 10.04 40.49 -12.17
C SER A 413 9.01 41.48 -12.74
N LEU A 414 7.85 41.67 -12.10
CA LEU A 414 6.84 42.63 -12.58
C LEU A 414 6.47 43.74 -11.58
N THR A 415 7.19 43.86 -10.46
CA THR A 415 7.01 45.00 -9.53
C THR A 415 8.18 45.99 -9.53
N LEU A 416 9.30 45.71 -10.22
CA LEU A 416 10.43 46.64 -10.31
C LEU A 416 10.45 47.52 -11.57
N PHE A 417 9.64 47.21 -12.59
CA PHE A 417 9.52 48.09 -13.77
C PHE A 417 8.55 49.27 -13.58
N SER A 418 7.72 49.25 -12.53
CA SER A 418 6.81 50.38 -12.23
C SER A 418 7.45 51.47 -11.35
N SER A 419 8.55 51.18 -10.65
CA SER A 419 9.21 52.18 -9.79
C SER A 419 10.32 52.96 -10.49
N LEU A 420 10.84 52.50 -11.64
CA LEU A 420 11.87 53.24 -12.39
C LEU A 420 11.29 54.27 -13.39
N VAL A 421 9.98 54.24 -13.64
CA VAL A 421 9.28 55.27 -14.43
C VAL A 421 8.74 56.42 -13.55
N PHE A 422 8.68 56.24 -12.23
CA PHE A 422 8.18 57.25 -11.30
C PHE A 422 9.25 58.18 -10.71
N LEU A 423 10.54 57.92 -10.94
CA LEU A 423 11.65 58.79 -10.48
C LEU A 423 12.28 59.68 -11.56
N THR A 424 11.79 59.65 -12.81
CA THR A 424 12.20 60.61 -13.86
C THR A 424 11.18 61.73 -14.11
N TYR A 425 10.14 61.80 -13.28
CA TYR A 425 9.16 62.89 -13.25
C TYR A 425 8.96 63.37 -11.82
N ASN A 426 9.99 63.95 -11.21
CA ASN A 426 9.90 65.07 -10.26
C ASN A 426 11.32 65.39 -9.75
N PHE A 427 11.85 66.51 -10.24
CA PHE A 427 13.05 67.27 -9.84
C PHE A 427 14.44 66.66 -10.06
#